data_AF-A0A937W128-F1
#
_entry.id   AF-A0A937W128-F1
#
_cell.length_a   1.000
_cell.length_b   1.000
_cell.length_c   1.000
_cell.angle_alpha   90.00
_cell.angle_beta   90.00
_cell.angle_gamma   90.00
#
_symmetry.space_group_name_H-M   'P 1'
#
loop_
_entity.id
_entity.type
_entity.pdbx_description
1 polymer ?
#
loop_
_entity_poly.entity_id
_entity_poly.type
_entity_poly.pdbx_seq_one_letter_code
_entity_poly.pdbx_strand_id
1 'polypeptide(L)'
;MKTPFGSLLLDAACRLMVPFILLFALYVVAHGHDSPGGGFQGGTILAATMILMRMVHGQEHLWGLHRLSALRLACAGIALYAGIGLLSVLWQGQYLDYGVLPLPVSTARAHALGILGIEIGVVMAVAGVFVLMFDALTAWGEDD
;
A
#
# COMPACT_ATOMS: atom_id res chain seq x y z
N MET A 1 23.37 -22.30 -11.34
CA MET A 1 22.30 -21.34 -10.97
C MET A 1 22.28 -21.27 -9.45
N LYS A 2 22.68 -20.15 -8.85
CA LYS A 2 22.48 -19.94 -7.40
C LYS A 2 20.97 -19.88 -7.20
N THR A 3 20.38 -20.91 -6.62
CA THR A 3 18.99 -20.83 -6.19
C THR A 3 18.94 -19.73 -5.14
N PRO A 4 18.19 -18.63 -5.36
CA PRO A 4 17.88 -17.72 -4.25
C PRO A 4 17.19 -18.57 -3.18
N PHE A 5 17.27 -18.16 -1.92
CA PHE A 5 16.90 -18.86 -0.68
C PHE A 5 15.63 -19.76 -0.66
N GLY A 6 14.77 -19.76 -1.68
CA GLY A 6 13.58 -20.61 -1.79
C GLY A 6 13.85 -22.08 -2.12
N SER A 7 13.55 -22.96 -1.18
CA SER A 7 13.28 -24.36 -1.50
C SER A 7 11.98 -24.48 -2.31
N LEU A 8 11.79 -25.61 -3.03
CA LEU A 8 10.55 -25.90 -3.75
C LEU A 8 9.31 -25.80 -2.83
N LEU A 9 9.47 -26.19 -1.57
CA LEU A 9 8.42 -26.09 -0.56
C LEU A 9 8.09 -24.62 -0.24
N LEU A 10 9.11 -23.77 -0.08
CA LEU A 10 8.90 -22.35 0.22
C LEU A 10 8.24 -21.61 -0.95
N ASP A 11 8.64 -21.90 -2.19
CA ASP A 11 7.99 -21.36 -3.39
C ASP A 11 6.50 -21.77 -3.46
N ALA A 12 6.23 -23.07 -3.28
CA ALA A 12 4.85 -23.58 -3.29
C ALA A 12 3.99 -22.93 -2.19
N ALA A 13 4.53 -22.80 -0.97
CA ALA A 13 3.84 -22.16 0.14
C ALA A 13 3.57 -20.68 -0.15
N CYS A 14 4.54 -19.92 -0.67
CA CYS A 14 4.36 -18.51 -0.99
C CYS A 14 3.33 -18.29 -2.09
N ARG A 15 3.39 -19.08 -3.17
CA ARG A 15 2.40 -19.03 -4.26
C ARG A 15 0.97 -19.28 -3.77
N LEU A 16 0.82 -20.17 -2.79
CA LEU A 16 -0.46 -20.43 -2.16
C LEU A 16 -0.91 -19.28 -1.25
N MET A 17 -0.02 -18.76 -0.40
CA MET A 17 -0.37 -17.78 0.64
C MET A 17 -0.59 -16.36 0.11
N VAL A 18 0.21 -15.91 -0.86
CA VAL A 18 0.16 -14.55 -1.42
C VAL A 18 -1.26 -14.08 -1.81
N PRO A 19 -2.07 -14.85 -2.57
CA PRO A 19 -3.42 -14.40 -2.91
C PRO A 19 -4.31 -14.18 -1.67
N PHE A 20 -4.17 -15.01 -0.62
CA PHE A 20 -4.93 -14.84 0.61
C PHE A 20 -4.44 -13.64 1.43
N ILE A 21 -3.12 -13.40 1.47
CA ILE A 21 -2.54 -12.23 2.14
C ILE A 21 -3.04 -10.94 1.46
N LEU A 22 -3.04 -10.90 0.13
CA LEU A 22 -3.53 -9.75 -0.64
C LEU A 22 -5.05 -9.54 -0.47
N LEU A 23 -5.83 -10.62 -0.46
CA LEU A 23 -7.26 -10.54 -0.18
C LEU A 23 -7.53 -10.01 1.23
N PHE A 24 -6.74 -10.45 2.21
CA PHE A 24 -6.83 -9.94 3.58
C PHE A 24 -6.43 -8.46 3.67
N ALA A 25 -5.37 -8.04 2.96
CA ALA A 25 -5.00 -6.62 2.88
C ALA A 25 -6.15 -5.77 2.31
N LEU A 26 -6.80 -6.24 1.23
CA LEU A 26 -7.95 -5.56 0.64
C LEU A 26 -9.12 -5.47 1.63
N TYR A 27 -9.40 -6.55 2.37
CA TYR A 27 -10.42 -6.54 3.42
C TYR A 27 -10.13 -5.50 4.51
N VAL A 28 -8.88 -5.46 5.00
CA VAL A 28 -8.42 -4.53 6.04
C VAL A 28 -8.56 -3.07 5.60
N VAL A 29 -8.31 -2.77 4.32
CA VAL A 29 -8.50 -1.43 3.76
C VAL A 29 -9.99 -1.12 3.61
N ALA A 30 -10.76 -2.02 2.98
CA ALA A 30 -12.18 -1.78 2.70
C ALA A 30 -13.03 -1.60 3.98
N HIS A 31 -12.68 -2.27 5.07
CA HIS A 31 -13.40 -2.20 6.35
C HIS A 31 -12.67 -1.36 7.40
N GLY A 32 -11.69 -0.54 7.00
CA GLY A 32 -10.93 0.33 7.93
C GLY A 32 -11.78 1.37 8.64
N HIS A 33 -12.92 1.76 8.06
CA HIS A 33 -13.85 2.72 8.65
C HIS A 33 -14.75 2.13 9.74
N ASP A 34 -15.03 0.81 9.68
CA ASP A 34 -15.95 0.12 10.61
C ASP A 34 -15.23 -0.78 11.62
N SER A 35 -13.96 -1.12 11.38
CA SER A 35 -13.20 -2.08 12.17
C SER A 35 -11.75 -1.63 12.37
N PRO A 36 -11.01 -2.20 13.36
CA PRO A 36 -9.58 -1.94 13.49
C PRO A 36 -8.83 -2.32 12.20
N GLY A 37 -8.30 -1.31 11.50
CA GLY A 37 -7.71 -1.51 10.18
C GLY A 37 -7.45 -0.17 9.49
N GLY A 38 -7.53 -0.19 8.16
CA GLY A 38 -7.37 0.97 7.29
C GLY A 38 -6.09 0.95 6.46
N GLY A 39 -5.77 2.11 5.90
CA GLY A 39 -4.73 2.23 4.87
C GLY A 39 -3.32 1.88 5.35
N PHE A 40 -2.98 2.15 6.61
CA PHE A 40 -1.64 1.88 7.14
C PHE A 40 -1.38 0.37 7.28
N GLN A 41 -2.29 -0.35 7.93
CA GLN A 41 -2.19 -1.78 8.14
C GLN A 41 -2.27 -2.52 6.79
N GLY A 42 -3.19 -2.11 5.92
CA GLY A 42 -3.29 -2.64 4.56
C GLY A 42 -2.00 -2.45 3.76
N GLY A 43 -1.42 -1.24 3.78
CA GLY A 43 -0.13 -0.94 3.15
C GLY A 43 1.02 -1.75 3.73
N THR A 44 1.01 -1.99 5.04
CA THR A 44 2.01 -2.84 5.72
C THR A 44 1.94 -4.29 5.23
N ILE A 45 0.75 -4.86 5.14
CA ILE A 45 0.54 -6.24 4.66
C ILE A 45 0.95 -6.35 3.19
N LEU A 46 0.64 -5.34 2.36
CA LEU A 46 1.08 -5.28 0.98
C LEU A 46 2.61 -5.24 0.86
N ALA A 47 3.28 -4.39 1.66
CA ALA A 47 4.74 -4.32 1.71
C ALA A 47 5.36 -5.66 2.11
N ALA A 48 4.82 -6.30 3.16
CA ALA A 48 5.28 -7.60 3.64
C ALA A 48 5.17 -8.67 2.56
N THR A 49 4.11 -8.63 1.74
CA THR A 49 3.94 -9.54 0.60
C THR A 49 5.03 -9.31 -0.46
N MET A 50 5.33 -8.05 -0.78
CA MET A 50 6.40 -7.71 -1.74
C MET A 50 7.78 -8.13 -1.24
N ILE A 51 8.06 -7.91 0.05
CA ILE A 51 9.31 -8.33 0.69
C ILE A 51 9.43 -9.86 0.70
N LEU A 52 8.36 -10.58 1.07
CA LEU A 52 8.32 -12.05 1.03
C LEU A 52 8.66 -12.57 -0.38
N MET A 53 8.05 -12.02 -1.42
CA MET A 53 8.32 -12.42 -2.80
C MET A 53 9.76 -12.15 -3.22
N ARG A 54 10.37 -11.03 -2.77
CA ARG A 54 11.80 -10.77 -3.01
C ARG A 54 12.70 -11.77 -2.31
N MET A 55 12.39 -12.15 -1.08
CA MET A 55 13.20 -13.10 -0.32
C MET A 55 13.20 -14.50 -0.96
N VAL A 56 12.07 -14.91 -1.56
CA VAL A 56 11.92 -16.25 -2.16
C VAL A 56 12.40 -16.29 -3.62
N HIS A 57 12.00 -15.32 -4.44
CA HIS A 57 12.27 -15.32 -5.89
C HIS A 57 13.43 -14.41 -6.32
N GLY A 58 14.01 -13.65 -5.41
CA GLY A 58 15.02 -12.65 -5.70
C GLY A 58 14.42 -11.31 -6.16
N GLN A 59 15.29 -10.30 -6.28
CA GLN A 59 14.87 -8.93 -6.60
C GLN A 59 14.30 -8.76 -8.03
N GLU A 60 14.69 -9.61 -8.96
CA GLU A 60 14.27 -9.57 -10.38
C GLU A 60 12.86 -10.12 -10.63
N HIS A 61 12.14 -10.53 -9.57
CA HIS A 61 10.79 -11.06 -9.72
C HIS A 61 9.77 -9.95 -10.05
N LEU A 62 8.68 -10.30 -10.75
CA LEU A 62 7.64 -9.35 -11.19
C LEU A 62 7.00 -8.50 -10.07
N TRP A 63 7.09 -8.96 -8.82
CA TRP A 63 6.60 -8.27 -7.62
C TRP A 63 7.69 -7.44 -6.90
N GLY A 64 8.91 -7.44 -7.42
CA GLY A 64 10.06 -6.66 -6.96
C GLY A 64 9.93 -5.20 -7.39
N LEU A 65 9.23 -4.37 -6.60
CA LEU A 65 9.22 -2.91 -6.81
C LEU A 65 10.62 -2.28 -6.68
N HIS A 66 11.40 -2.16 -7.76
CA HIS A 66 12.69 -1.46 -7.71
C HIS A 66 12.61 -0.13 -6.94
N ARG A 67 13.71 0.26 -6.28
CA ARG A 67 13.79 1.44 -5.41
C ARG A 67 13.08 2.68 -5.97
N LEU A 68 13.29 2.99 -7.24
CA LEU A 68 12.64 4.14 -7.89
C LEU A 68 11.12 3.97 -8.02
N SER A 69 10.64 2.77 -8.32
CA SER A 69 9.20 2.46 -8.37
C SER A 69 8.55 2.52 -7.00
N ALA A 70 9.23 2.02 -5.95
CA ALA A 70 8.77 2.14 -4.57
C ALA A 70 8.67 3.61 -4.13
N LEU A 71 9.66 4.43 -4.48
CA LEU A 71 9.63 5.88 -4.25
C LEU A 71 8.48 6.58 -4.99
N ARG A 72 8.30 6.27 -6.28
CA ARG A 72 7.18 6.80 -7.08
C ARG A 72 5.84 6.40 -6.48
N LEU A 73 5.68 5.14 -6.04
CA LEU A 73 4.47 4.67 -5.37
C LEU A 73 4.22 5.45 -4.09
N ALA A 74 5.26 5.67 -3.29
CA ALA A 74 5.14 6.42 -2.04
C ALA A 74 4.71 7.87 -2.27
N CYS A 75 5.38 8.57 -3.19
CA CYS A 75 5.05 9.94 -3.57
C CYS A 75 3.66 10.04 -4.21
N ALA A 76 3.27 9.09 -5.06
CA ALA A 76 1.95 9.04 -5.67
C ALA A 76 0.84 8.86 -4.61
N GLY A 77 1.08 8.04 -3.59
CA GLY A 77 0.16 7.86 -2.47
C GLY A 77 -0.06 9.15 -1.68
N ILE A 78 1.03 9.86 -1.36
CA ILE A 78 0.97 11.17 -0.68
C ILE A 78 0.26 12.21 -1.55
N ALA A 79 0.56 12.24 -2.85
CA ALA A 79 -0.08 13.14 -3.81
C ALA A 79 -1.59 12.86 -3.95
N LEU A 80 -1.99 11.59 -3.93
CA LEU A 80 -3.40 11.19 -3.96
C LEU A 80 -4.12 11.65 -2.69
N TYR A 81 -3.54 11.41 -1.51
CA TYR A 81 -4.07 11.88 -0.23
C TYR A 81 -4.27 13.40 -0.24
N ALA A 82 -3.22 14.14 -0.61
CA ALA A 82 -3.24 15.61 -0.67
C ALA A 82 -4.26 16.12 -1.70
N GLY A 83 -4.30 15.49 -2.88
CA GLY A 83 -5.22 15.83 -3.96
C GLY A 83 -6.68 15.68 -3.53
N ILE A 84 -7.04 14.57 -2.89
CA ILE A 84 -8.40 14.35 -2.39
C ILE A 84 -8.81 15.41 -1.35
N GLY A 85 -7.90 15.75 -0.43
CA GLY A 85 -8.19 16.82 0.54
C GLY A 85 -8.34 18.20 -0.12
N LEU A 86 -7.54 18.50 -1.14
CA LEU A 86 -7.63 19.75 -1.91
C LEU A 86 -8.92 19.84 -2.74
N LEU A 87 -9.49 18.73 -3.23
CA LEU A 87 -10.77 18.73 -3.93
C LEU A 87 -11.89 19.35 -3.08
N SER A 88 -11.87 19.11 -1.77
CA SER A 88 -12.86 19.68 -0.84
C SER A 88 -12.75 21.21 -0.77
N VAL A 89 -11.53 21.74 -0.82
CA VAL A 89 -11.24 23.18 -0.82
C VAL A 89 -11.69 23.86 -2.12
N LEU A 90 -11.57 23.18 -3.27
CA LEU A 90 -12.07 23.70 -4.55
C LEU A 90 -13.58 23.96 -4.54
N TRP A 91 -14.33 23.24 -3.69
CA TRP A 91 -15.77 23.41 -3.47
C TRP A 91 -16.10 24.27 -2.24
N GLN A 92 -15.19 25.17 -1.83
CA GLN A 92 -15.38 26.10 -0.71
C GLN A 92 -15.53 25.40 0.67
N GLY A 93 -15.18 24.12 0.77
CA GLY A 93 -15.13 23.39 2.03
C GLY A 93 -13.78 23.49 2.74
N GLN A 94 -13.71 22.90 3.93
CA GLN A 94 -12.43 22.71 4.62
C GLN A 94 -11.64 21.53 4.01
N TYR A 95 -10.34 21.45 4.30
CA TYR A 95 -9.52 20.31 3.86
C TYR A 95 -10.09 19.00 4.40
N LEU A 96 -10.31 18.01 3.52
CA LEU A 96 -10.99 16.72 3.81
C LEU A 96 -12.47 16.81 4.20
N ASP A 97 -13.12 17.96 3.97
CA ASP A 97 -14.57 18.09 4.10
C ASP A 97 -15.29 17.50 2.88
N TYR A 98 -15.44 16.17 2.88
CA TYR A 98 -16.03 15.46 1.74
C TYR A 98 -17.51 15.79 1.51
N GLY A 99 -18.20 16.37 2.50
CA GLY A 99 -19.62 16.70 2.43
C GLY A 99 -19.95 17.82 1.45
N VAL A 100 -18.97 18.67 1.11
CA VAL A 100 -19.14 19.77 0.15
C VAL A 100 -18.97 19.34 -1.32
N LEU A 101 -18.48 18.12 -1.56
CA LEU A 101 -18.28 17.61 -2.90
C LEU A 101 -19.64 17.41 -3.60
N PRO A 102 -19.78 17.80 -4.88
CA PRO A 102 -21.05 17.74 -5.62
C PRO A 102 -21.34 16.31 -6.11
N LEU A 103 -21.29 15.34 -5.21
CA LEU A 103 -21.54 13.93 -5.52
C LEU A 103 -23.05 13.65 -5.38
N PRO A 104 -23.67 12.87 -6.29
CA PRO A 104 -25.08 12.50 -6.21
C PRO A 104 -25.34 11.39 -5.17
N VAL A 105 -24.82 11.56 -3.95
CA VAL A 105 -24.90 10.60 -2.84
C VAL A 105 -25.19 11.34 -1.53
N SER A 106 -25.59 10.63 -0.48
CA SER A 106 -25.72 11.22 0.85
C SER A 106 -24.37 11.72 1.38
N THR A 107 -24.39 12.74 2.25
CA THR A 107 -23.18 13.29 2.90
C THR A 107 -22.37 12.19 3.59
N ALA A 108 -23.02 11.32 4.37
CA ALA A 108 -22.37 10.17 5.02
C ALA A 108 -21.63 9.27 4.02
N ARG A 109 -22.22 9.01 2.83
CA ARG A 109 -21.59 8.20 1.79
C ARG A 109 -20.45 8.93 1.09
N ALA A 110 -20.56 10.26 0.91
CA ALA A 110 -19.46 11.08 0.41
C ALA A 110 -18.25 11.01 1.36
N HIS A 111 -18.50 11.08 2.68
CA HIS A 111 -17.44 10.89 3.67
C HIS A 111 -16.81 9.50 3.61
N ALA A 112 -17.62 8.44 3.54
CA ALA A 112 -17.10 7.07 3.43
C ALA A 112 -16.22 6.88 2.18
N LEU A 113 -16.64 7.43 1.03
CA LEU A 113 -15.86 7.38 -0.21
C LEU A 113 -14.58 8.23 -0.13
N GLY A 114 -14.64 9.40 0.50
CA GLY A 114 -13.49 10.26 0.73
C GLY A 114 -12.45 9.59 1.61
N ILE A 115 -12.89 8.99 2.73
CA ILE A 115 -12.04 8.21 3.65
C ILE A 115 -11.38 7.04 2.90
N LEU A 116 -12.16 6.24 2.18
CA LEU A 116 -11.60 5.13 1.39
C LEU A 116 -10.57 5.63 0.36
N GLY A 117 -10.85 6.76 -0.30
CA GLY A 117 -9.95 7.38 -1.26
C GLY A 117 -8.60 7.78 -0.65
N ILE A 118 -8.61 8.45 0.51
CA ILE A 118 -7.37 8.79 1.20
C ILE A 118 -6.64 7.56 1.73
N GLU A 119 -7.37 6.53 2.18
CA GLU A 119 -6.78 5.28 2.64
C GLU A 119 -6.03 4.57 1.52
N ILE A 120 -6.53 4.57 0.29
CA ILE A 120 -5.79 4.07 -0.88
C ILE A 120 -4.46 4.81 -1.05
N GLY A 121 -4.46 6.15 -0.88
CA GLY A 121 -3.24 6.95 -0.88
C GLY A 121 -2.26 6.53 0.22
N VAL A 122 -2.76 6.28 1.43
CA VAL A 122 -1.96 5.79 2.56
C VAL A 122 -1.40 4.38 2.30
N VAL A 123 -2.17 3.46 1.72
CA VAL A 123 -1.70 2.12 1.33
C VAL A 123 -0.49 2.22 0.41
N MET A 124 -0.58 3.04 -0.63
CA MET A 124 0.51 3.27 -1.59
C MET A 124 1.74 3.88 -0.91
N ALA A 125 1.52 4.91 -0.08
CA ALA A 125 2.57 5.57 0.70
C ALA A 125 3.35 4.57 1.58
N VAL A 126 2.62 3.84 2.42
CA VAL A 126 3.20 2.89 3.38
C VAL A 126 3.88 1.73 2.68
N ALA A 127 3.25 1.16 1.64
CA ALA A 127 3.85 0.06 0.89
C ALA A 127 5.19 0.46 0.26
N GLY A 128 5.23 1.62 -0.39
CA GLY A 128 6.46 2.15 -0.98
C GLY A 128 7.55 2.44 0.07
N VAL A 129 7.18 3.07 1.19
CA VAL A 129 8.12 3.41 2.26
C VAL A 129 8.71 2.15 2.91
N PHE A 130 7.91 1.15 3.23
CA PHE A 130 8.43 -0.08 3.87
C PHE A 130 9.30 -0.91 2.95
N VAL A 131 9.01 -0.93 1.66
CA VAL A 131 9.91 -1.53 0.67
C VAL A 131 11.25 -0.77 0.61
N LEU A 132 11.22 0.57 0.61
CA LEU A 132 12.43 1.38 0.63
C LEU A 132 13.24 1.21 1.93
N MET A 133 12.56 1.11 3.07
CA MET A 133 13.20 0.83 4.36
C MET A 133 13.89 -0.54 4.34
N PHE A 134 13.22 -1.56 3.82
CA PHE A 134 13.83 -2.88 3.64
C PHE A 134 15.08 -2.80 2.78
N ASP A 135 15.01 -2.14 1.62
CA ASP A 135 16.16 -1.98 0.71
C ASP A 135 17.33 -1.22 1.38
N ALA A 136 17.03 -0.18 2.17
CA ALA A 136 18.04 0.58 2.90
C ALA A 136 18.73 -0.26 4.00
N LEU A 137 17.96 -1.07 4.72
CA LEU A 137 18.49 -1.96 5.77
C LEU A 137 19.35 -3.09 5.17
N THR A 138 18.96 -3.64 4.02
CA THR A 138 19.74 -4.70 3.36
C THR A 138 21.02 -4.16 2.75
N ALA A 139 21.01 -2.95 2.20
CA ALA A 139 22.21 -2.33 1.62
C ALA A 139 23.26 -2.01 2.69
N TRP A 140 22.83 -1.61 3.89
CA TRP A 140 23.74 -1.28 4.99
C TRP A 140 24.58 -2.49 5.45
N GLY A 141 24.08 -3.72 5.31
CA GLY A 141 24.79 -4.93 5.71
C GLY A 141 25.81 -5.46 4.69
N GLU A 142 25.93 -4.84 3.51
CA GLU A 142 26.88 -5.26 2.46
C GLU A 142 28.16 -4.39 2.42
N ASP A 143 28.18 -3.26 3.14
CA ASP A 143 29.29 -2.29 3.16
C ASP A 143 30.32 -2.53 4.29
N ASP A 144 30.12 -3.57 5.12
CA ASP A 144 31.06 -4.05 6.17
C ASP A 144 31.68 -5.42 5.80
#